data_AF-A0A257ZIB9-F1
#
_entry.id   AF-A0A257ZIB9-F1
#
_cell.length_a   1.000
_cell.length_b   1.000
_cell.length_c   1.000
_cell.angle_alpha   90.00
_cell.angle_beta   90.00
_cell.angle_gamma   90.00
#
_symmetry.space_group_name_H-M   'P 1'
#
loop_
_entity.id
_entity.type
_entity.pdbx_description
1 polymer ?
#
loop_
_entity_poly.entity_id
_entity_poly.type
_entity_poly.pdbx_seq_one_letter_code
_entity_poly.pdbx_strand_id
1 'polypeptide(L)'
;MDALSLEQVYALLAPGPVVFLTTCRDARAHLMVLNWHMMVDVAPPYIACVVPQGDPSFSALRSTRDCVIAVPSADLSQTVAALARGVPPGGDPFAAASLTPAAAESVTSPLVTECFVNLECRVTDTRLVSQYNLFILEVMKAWHDPAQGWPATIRPRLAAPAPAAGNSATASSAP
;
A
#
# COMPACT_ATOMS: atom_id res chain seq x y z
N MET A 1 -25.29 6.23 -21.37
CA MET A 1 -24.59 5.82 -20.15
C MET A 1 -23.59 4.79 -20.57
N ASP A 2 -22.33 4.95 -20.17
CA ASP A 2 -21.25 4.05 -20.59
C ASP A 2 -20.90 3.10 -19.45
N ALA A 3 -20.58 1.85 -19.78
CA ALA A 3 -20.18 0.86 -18.80
C ALA A 3 -18.75 1.13 -18.32
N LEU A 4 -18.51 1.08 -17.01
CA LEU A 4 -17.17 1.15 -16.42
C LEU A 4 -16.56 -0.26 -16.33
N SER A 5 -15.24 -0.36 -16.46
CA SER A 5 -14.51 -1.57 -16.09
C SER A 5 -14.46 -1.74 -14.57
N LEU A 6 -14.29 -2.97 -14.09
CA LEU A 6 -14.16 -3.23 -12.64
C LEU A 6 -12.92 -2.53 -12.04
N GLU A 7 -11.86 -2.35 -12.82
CA GLU A 7 -10.67 -1.60 -12.42
C GLU A 7 -10.98 -0.11 -12.20
N GLN A 8 -11.86 0.46 -13.01
CA GLN A 8 -12.31 1.85 -12.84
C GLN A 8 -13.13 2.02 -11.56
N VAL A 9 -13.96 1.03 -11.19
CA VAL A 9 -14.70 1.04 -9.92
C VAL A 9 -13.75 1.14 -8.73
N TYR A 10 -12.64 0.41 -8.76
CA TYR A 10 -11.64 0.43 -7.70
C TYR A 10 -11.02 1.83 -7.51
N ALA A 11 -10.60 2.49 -8.61
CA ALA A 11 -10.02 3.83 -8.52
C ALA A 11 -11.01 4.90 -8.03
N LEU A 12 -12.32 4.68 -8.19
CA LEU A 12 -13.36 5.60 -7.72
C LEU A 12 -13.60 5.52 -6.22
N LEU A 13 -13.48 4.32 -5.64
CA LEU A 13 -13.87 4.04 -4.26
C LEU A 13 -12.69 3.81 -3.31
N ALA A 14 -11.47 3.62 -3.83
CA ALA A 14 -10.31 3.37 -3.00
C ALA A 14 -10.08 4.54 -2.01
N PRO A 15 -10.30 4.31 -0.69
CA PRO A 15 -10.20 5.36 0.29
C PRO A 15 -8.73 5.57 0.70
N GLY A 16 -8.35 6.83 0.92
CA GLY A 16 -7.07 7.19 1.50
C GLY A 16 -5.86 7.08 0.54
N PRO A 17 -4.67 7.42 1.05
CA PRO A 17 -3.44 7.32 0.28
C PRO A 17 -3.01 5.87 0.10
N VAL A 18 -2.23 5.61 -0.96
CA VAL A 18 -1.47 4.36 -1.05
C VAL A 18 -0.37 4.40 0.01
N VAL A 19 -0.24 3.33 0.79
CA VAL A 19 0.76 3.19 1.86
C VAL A 19 1.59 1.94 1.64
N PHE A 20 2.74 1.84 2.31
CA PHE A 20 3.43 0.57 2.48
C PHE A 20 3.00 -0.05 3.81
N LEU A 21 2.83 -1.37 3.80
CA LEU A 21 2.75 -2.19 5.01
C LEU A 21 4.08 -2.91 5.16
N THR A 22 4.77 -2.67 6.28
CA THR A 22 5.94 -3.47 6.65
C THR A 22 5.58 -4.45 7.75
N THR A 23 6.15 -5.64 7.66
CA THR A 23 6.04 -6.67 8.69
C THR A 23 7.42 -7.28 8.92
N CYS A 24 7.63 -7.89 10.09
CA CYS A 24 8.84 -8.67 10.38
C CYS A 24 8.43 -10.01 10.97
N ARG A 25 9.03 -11.08 10.46
CA ARG A 25 8.85 -12.44 11.02
C ARG A 25 10.17 -13.18 10.92
N ASP A 26 10.58 -13.84 12.02
CA ASP A 26 11.82 -14.61 12.08
C ASP A 26 13.06 -13.80 11.63
N ALA A 27 13.14 -12.53 12.09
CA ALA A 27 14.15 -11.53 11.72
C ALA A 27 14.19 -11.17 10.21
N ARG A 28 13.17 -11.55 9.45
CA ARG A 28 13.02 -11.20 8.04
C ARG A 28 11.95 -10.13 7.89
N ALA A 29 12.38 -8.94 7.48
CA ALA A 29 11.48 -7.86 7.09
C ALA A 29 10.82 -8.16 5.74
N HIS A 30 9.60 -7.70 5.58
CA HIS A 30 8.86 -7.72 4.34
C HIS A 30 8.08 -6.41 4.18
N LEU A 31 7.84 -6.01 2.93
CA LEU A 31 7.14 -4.79 2.56
C LEU A 31 6.21 -5.10 1.39
N MET A 32 4.97 -4.63 1.50
CA MET A 32 3.99 -4.67 0.43
C MET A 32 3.32 -3.30 0.23
N VAL A 33 2.80 -3.06 -0.98
CA VAL A 33 1.91 -1.92 -1.24
C VAL A 33 0.53 -2.26 -0.69
N LEU A 34 -0.01 -1.38 0.15
CA LEU A 34 -1.32 -1.52 0.76
C LEU A 34 -2.20 -0.31 0.40
N ASN A 35 -3.39 -0.62 -0.07
CA ASN A 35 -4.33 0.34 -0.61
C ASN A 35 -5.78 0.01 -0.20
N TRP A 36 -5.98 -1.10 0.51
CA TRP A 36 -7.24 -1.47 1.13
C TRP A 36 -7.12 -1.29 2.64
N HIS A 37 -7.22 -0.02 3.06
CA HIS A 37 -7.22 0.36 4.47
C HIS A 37 -8.16 1.55 4.71
N MET A 38 -8.57 1.73 5.96
CA MET A 38 -9.40 2.86 6.38
C MET A 38 -9.23 3.15 7.87
N MET A 39 -9.47 4.40 8.27
CA MET A 39 -9.64 4.74 9.68
C MET A 39 -10.94 4.11 10.21
N VAL A 40 -10.86 3.53 11.41
CA VAL A 40 -11.99 2.94 12.13
C VAL A 40 -12.41 3.82 13.31
N ASP A 41 -11.42 4.38 14.02
CA ASP A 41 -11.62 5.29 15.15
C ASP A 41 -10.43 6.25 15.21
N VAL A 42 -10.61 7.35 15.93
CA VAL A 42 -9.62 8.43 16.09
C VAL A 42 -8.98 8.43 17.49
N ALA A 43 -9.65 7.92 18.52
CA ALA A 43 -9.17 7.99 19.90
C ALA A 43 -9.65 6.78 20.74
N PRO A 44 -8.86 5.69 20.82
CA PRO A 44 -7.54 5.51 20.20
C PRO A 44 -7.60 5.34 18.67
N PRO A 45 -6.52 5.67 17.95
CA PRO A 45 -6.47 5.57 16.49
C PRO A 45 -6.48 4.11 16.01
N TYR A 46 -7.60 3.69 15.42
CA TYR A 46 -7.72 2.36 14.81
C TYR A 46 -7.74 2.42 13.29
N ILE A 47 -7.04 1.48 12.66
CA ILE A 47 -7.02 1.28 11.20
C ILE A 47 -7.50 -0.14 10.89
N ALA A 48 -8.41 -0.28 9.94
CA ALA A 48 -8.70 -1.57 9.33
C ALA A 48 -7.88 -1.74 8.06
N CYS A 49 -7.32 -2.92 7.81
CA CYS A 49 -6.68 -3.24 6.54
C CYS A 49 -6.99 -4.68 6.09
N VAL A 50 -6.96 -4.89 4.77
CA VAL A 50 -7.12 -6.21 4.16
C VAL A 50 -5.79 -6.64 3.56
N VAL A 51 -5.28 -7.78 4.02
CA VAL A 51 -4.01 -8.34 3.56
C VAL A 51 -4.26 -9.72 2.94
N PRO A 52 -3.94 -9.96 1.66
CA PRO A 52 -4.19 -11.26 1.03
C PRO A 52 -3.45 -12.41 1.73
N GLN A 53 -4.09 -13.58 1.87
CA GLN A 53 -3.48 -14.76 2.54
C GLN A 53 -2.17 -15.23 1.89
N GLY A 54 -2.02 -14.99 0.58
CA GLY A 54 -0.81 -15.35 -0.17
C GLY A 54 0.37 -14.39 0.05
N ASP A 55 0.15 -13.23 0.69
CA ASP A 55 1.20 -12.28 0.99
C ASP A 55 1.94 -12.70 2.28
N PRO A 56 3.29 -12.64 2.32
CA PRO A 56 4.06 -12.94 3.54
C PRO A 56 3.60 -12.14 4.77
N SER A 57 3.15 -10.88 4.56
CA SER A 57 2.62 -10.00 5.62
C SER A 57 1.45 -10.61 6.35
N PHE A 58 0.59 -11.42 5.68
CA PHE A 58 -0.55 -12.05 6.33
C PHE A 58 -0.11 -13.00 7.46
N SER A 59 0.88 -13.84 7.16
CA SER A 59 1.43 -14.78 8.15
C SER A 59 2.19 -14.07 9.27
N ALA A 60 2.90 -12.99 8.94
CA ALA A 60 3.59 -12.15 9.90
C ALA A 60 2.59 -11.48 10.87
N LEU A 61 1.60 -10.75 10.35
CA LEU A 61 0.54 -10.11 11.16
C LEU A 61 -0.17 -11.09 12.10
N ARG A 62 -0.45 -12.32 11.63
CA ARG A 62 -1.08 -13.35 12.47
C ARG A 62 -0.19 -13.87 13.60
N SER A 63 1.13 -13.89 13.39
CA SER A 63 2.08 -14.48 14.33
C SER A 63 2.71 -13.45 15.28
N THR A 64 3.18 -12.32 14.76
CA THR A 64 3.87 -11.27 15.52
C THR A 64 2.94 -10.22 16.08
N ARG A 65 1.76 -10.04 15.44
CA ARG A 65 0.76 -9.01 15.78
C ARG A 65 1.28 -7.58 15.75
N ASP A 66 2.31 -7.33 14.95
CA ASP A 66 2.88 -5.99 14.78
C ASP A 66 3.14 -5.67 13.31
N CYS A 67 3.14 -4.39 12.99
CA CYS A 67 3.46 -3.89 11.66
C CYS A 67 3.79 -2.40 11.70
N VAL A 68 4.27 -1.86 10.58
CA VAL A 68 4.30 -0.41 10.35
C VAL A 68 3.49 -0.09 9.10
N ILE A 69 2.66 0.96 9.18
CA ILE A 69 2.08 1.60 8.01
C ILE A 69 2.93 2.82 7.68
N ALA A 70 3.63 2.78 6.55
CA ALA A 70 4.50 3.87 6.10
C ALA A 70 3.83 4.62 4.94
N VAL A 71 3.79 5.95 5.02
CA VAL A 71 3.13 6.81 4.04
C VAL A 71 4.18 7.40 3.09
N PRO A 72 4.24 6.95 1.82
CA PRO A 72 5.15 7.48 0.83
C PRO A 72 4.66 8.82 0.27
N SER A 73 5.61 9.70 -0.09
CA SER A 73 5.31 10.90 -0.88
C SER A 73 4.99 10.56 -2.34
N ALA A 74 4.39 11.48 -3.07
CA ALA A 74 4.13 11.33 -4.51
C ALA A 74 5.40 11.06 -5.35
N ASP A 75 6.58 11.45 -4.87
CA ASP A 75 7.86 11.23 -5.56
C ASP A 75 8.23 9.74 -5.63
N LEU A 76 7.73 8.94 -4.68
CA LEU A 76 7.88 7.47 -4.68
C LEU A 76 6.84 6.74 -5.54
N SER A 77 6.05 7.45 -6.36
CA SER A 77 4.98 6.84 -7.16
C SER A 77 5.46 5.75 -8.13
N GLN A 78 6.65 5.92 -8.73
CA GLN A 78 7.24 4.90 -9.59
C GLN A 78 7.64 3.64 -8.79
N THR A 79 8.21 3.83 -7.60
CA THR A 79 8.57 2.76 -6.66
C THR A 79 7.32 1.99 -6.22
N VAL A 80 6.26 2.71 -5.84
CA VAL A 80 4.95 2.12 -5.50
C VAL A 80 4.39 1.31 -6.68
N ALA A 81 4.40 1.86 -7.88
CA ALA A 81 3.90 1.15 -9.07
C ALA A 81 4.73 -0.09 -9.42
N ALA A 82 6.04 -0.06 -9.18
CA ALA A 82 6.92 -1.21 -9.37
C ALA A 82 6.62 -2.32 -8.37
N LEU A 83 6.54 -1.99 -7.08
CA LEU A 83 6.21 -2.95 -6.03
C LEU A 83 4.79 -3.54 -6.17
N ALA A 84 3.83 -2.74 -6.63
CA ALA A 84 2.46 -3.20 -6.87
C ALA A 84 2.36 -4.24 -8.00
N ARG A 85 3.31 -4.27 -8.94
CA ARG A 85 3.42 -5.34 -9.96
C ARG A 85 4.01 -6.64 -9.40
N GLY A 86 4.50 -6.62 -8.17
CA GLY A 86 5.13 -7.73 -7.50
C GLY A 86 6.65 -7.74 -7.66
N VAL A 87 7.28 -8.45 -6.73
CA VAL A 87 8.72 -8.74 -6.73
C VAL A 87 8.90 -10.21 -7.15
N PRO A 88 9.96 -10.55 -7.91
CA PRO A 88 10.23 -11.94 -8.26
C PRO A 88 10.26 -12.86 -7.03
N PRO A 89 9.86 -14.14 -7.16
CA PRO A 89 9.90 -15.09 -6.05
C PRO A 89 11.26 -15.14 -5.38
N GLY A 90 11.27 -14.99 -4.04
CA GLY A 90 12.50 -14.97 -3.24
C GLY A 90 13.24 -13.63 -3.21
N GLY A 91 12.82 -12.64 -4.00
CA GLY A 91 13.37 -11.29 -3.95
C GLY A 91 13.02 -10.56 -2.66
N ASP A 92 13.87 -9.60 -2.30
CA ASP A 92 13.65 -8.68 -1.18
C ASP A 92 12.99 -7.40 -1.69
N PRO A 93 11.74 -7.09 -1.30
CA PRO A 93 11.05 -5.86 -1.71
C PRO A 93 11.76 -4.57 -1.29
N PHE A 94 12.48 -4.55 -0.16
CA PHE A 94 13.24 -3.38 0.25
C PHE A 94 14.38 -3.12 -0.72
N ALA A 95 15.18 -4.15 -1.02
CA ALA A 95 16.26 -4.06 -1.98
C ALA A 95 15.77 -3.75 -3.40
N ALA A 96 14.67 -4.37 -3.85
CA ALA A 96 14.09 -4.15 -5.18
C ALA A 96 13.58 -2.71 -5.37
N ALA A 97 13.20 -2.04 -4.28
CA ALA A 97 12.66 -0.68 -4.27
C ALA A 97 13.67 0.39 -3.81
N SER A 98 14.90 -0.01 -3.47
CA SER A 98 15.91 0.87 -2.85
C SER A 98 15.38 1.61 -1.61
N LEU A 99 14.60 0.91 -0.78
CA LEU A 99 14.02 1.44 0.46
C LEU A 99 14.86 1.01 1.66
N THR A 100 15.01 1.90 2.64
CA THR A 100 15.89 1.68 3.80
C THR A 100 15.07 1.37 5.05
N PRO A 101 15.13 0.12 5.58
CA PRO A 101 14.48 -0.22 6.83
C PRO A 101 15.19 0.47 8.00
N ALA A 102 14.41 1.04 8.92
CA ALA A 102 14.89 1.62 10.17
C ALA A 102 14.20 0.98 11.37
N ALA A 103 14.88 0.97 12.53
CA ALA A 103 14.34 0.39 13.75
C ALA A 103 13.14 1.20 14.27
N ALA A 104 12.08 0.48 14.65
CA ALA A 104 10.93 1.03 15.37
C ALA A 104 11.14 0.93 16.89
N GLU A 105 10.32 1.65 17.67
CA GLU A 105 10.44 1.68 19.14
C GLU A 105 9.50 0.68 19.84
N SER A 106 8.28 0.50 19.34
CA SER A 106 7.21 -0.28 19.99
C SER A 106 6.92 -1.62 19.31
N VAL A 107 7.50 -1.84 18.12
CA VAL A 107 7.28 -2.99 17.25
C VAL A 107 8.60 -3.47 16.63
N THR A 108 8.62 -4.72 16.15
CA THR A 108 9.77 -5.33 15.47
C THR A 108 9.78 -5.09 13.96
N SER A 109 8.63 -4.72 13.41
CA SER A 109 8.47 -4.35 12.00
C SER A 109 9.18 -3.01 11.71
N PRO A 110 9.99 -2.90 10.65
CA PRO A 110 10.82 -1.73 10.44
C PRO A 110 10.03 -0.54 9.90
N LEU A 111 10.46 0.67 10.27
CA LEU A 111 10.08 1.91 9.60
C LEU A 111 10.70 1.96 8.19
N VAL A 112 10.19 2.81 7.32
CA VAL A 112 10.74 3.11 5.99
C VAL A 112 11.25 4.55 5.99
N THR A 113 12.56 4.73 5.88
CA THR A 113 13.22 6.05 5.99
C THR A 113 12.73 7.05 4.93
N GLU A 114 12.45 6.57 3.73
CA GLU A 114 12.02 7.39 2.60
C GLU A 114 10.54 7.81 2.69
N CYS A 115 9.78 7.28 3.66
CA CYS A 115 8.40 7.68 3.90
C CYS A 115 8.34 8.84 4.91
N PHE A 116 7.59 9.90 4.56
CA PHE A 116 7.47 11.09 5.39
C PHE A 116 6.68 10.86 6.68
N VAL A 117 5.87 9.81 6.73
CA VAL A 117 5.18 9.34 7.95
C VAL A 117 5.36 7.82 8.11
N ASN A 118 5.59 7.37 9.33
CA ASN A 118 5.55 5.95 9.70
C ASN A 118 4.68 5.76 10.95
N LEU A 119 3.78 4.79 10.93
CA LEU A 119 2.86 4.47 12.01
C LEU A 119 3.14 3.07 12.53
N GLU A 120 3.63 2.97 13.76
CA GLU A 120 3.81 1.68 14.43
C GLU A 120 2.46 1.17 14.92
N CYS A 121 2.11 -0.06 14.53
CA CYS A 121 0.80 -0.61 14.76
C CYS A 121 0.84 -1.98 15.40
N ARG A 122 -0.18 -2.30 16.20
CA ARG A 122 -0.44 -3.66 16.72
C ARG A 122 -1.79 -4.18 16.27
N VAL A 123 -1.84 -5.47 15.96
CA VAL A 123 -3.10 -6.15 15.64
C VAL A 123 -3.91 -6.32 16.93
N THR A 124 -5.08 -5.70 16.99
CA THR A 124 -5.99 -5.73 18.15
C THR A 124 -7.20 -6.62 17.95
N ASP A 125 -7.64 -6.81 16.70
CA ASP A 125 -8.76 -7.69 16.38
C ASP A 125 -8.51 -8.49 15.10
N THR A 126 -8.78 -9.80 15.18
CA THR A 126 -8.65 -10.75 14.08
C THR A 126 -9.94 -11.52 13.78
N ARG A 127 -11.08 -11.13 14.36
CA ARG A 127 -12.36 -11.84 14.20
C ARG A 127 -12.81 -11.96 12.74
N LEU A 128 -12.45 -10.98 11.90
CA LEU A 128 -12.78 -10.94 10.48
C LEU A 128 -11.66 -11.46 9.56
N VAL A 129 -10.53 -11.89 10.10
CA VAL A 129 -9.37 -12.35 9.30
C VAL A 129 -9.70 -13.63 8.53
N SER A 130 -10.38 -14.60 9.14
CA SER A 130 -10.71 -15.85 8.45
C SER A 130 -11.71 -15.69 7.31
N GLN A 131 -12.59 -14.70 7.40
CA GLN A 131 -13.68 -14.49 6.44
C GLN A 131 -13.31 -13.49 5.34
N TYR A 132 -12.62 -12.41 5.71
CA TYR A 132 -12.36 -11.27 4.82
C TYR A 132 -10.90 -10.87 4.75
N ASN A 133 -10.00 -11.59 5.44
CA ASN A 133 -8.60 -11.19 5.62
C ASN A 133 -8.44 -9.78 6.22
N LEU A 134 -9.42 -9.35 7.00
CA LEU A 134 -9.48 -8.02 7.58
C LEU A 134 -8.89 -8.02 8.98
N PHE A 135 -7.85 -7.22 9.16
CA PHE A 135 -7.18 -6.96 10.44
C PHE A 135 -7.61 -5.59 10.98
N ILE A 136 -7.78 -5.48 12.30
CA ILE A 136 -7.86 -4.19 12.99
C ILE A 136 -6.55 -3.94 13.70
N LEU A 137 -6.02 -2.74 13.50
CA LEU A 137 -4.73 -2.28 13.97
C LEU A 137 -4.92 -1.07 14.88
N GLU A 138 -4.26 -1.06 16.04
CA GLU A 138 -4.09 0.15 16.86
C GLU A 138 -2.78 0.83 16.50
N VAL A 139 -2.82 2.14 16.23
CA VAL A 139 -1.60 2.93 16.08
C VAL A 139 -1.05 3.23 17.46
N MET A 140 0.12 2.67 17.77
CA MET A 140 0.81 2.83 19.05
C MET A 140 1.69 4.08 19.06
N LYS A 141 2.33 4.37 17.93
CA LYS A 141 3.27 5.47 17.77
C LYS A 141 3.30 5.96 16.33
N ALA A 142 3.56 7.25 16.15
CA ALA A 142 3.71 7.87 14.84
C ALA A 142 5.03 8.64 14.76
N TRP A 143 5.66 8.58 13.59
CA TRP A 143 6.91 9.24 13.28
C TRP A 143 6.71 10.11 12.04
N HIS A 144 7.34 11.27 12.06
CA HIS A 144 7.45 12.17 10.91
C HIS A 144 8.87 12.73 10.91
N ASP A 145 9.54 12.69 9.77
CA ASP A 145 10.85 13.30 9.62
C ASP A 145 10.69 14.84 9.53
N PRO A 146 11.15 15.62 10.52
CA PRO A 146 10.99 17.07 10.50
C PRO A 146 11.73 17.77 9.34
N ALA A 147 12.69 17.09 8.69
CA ALA A 147 13.34 17.60 7.48
C ALA A 147 12.45 17.43 6.23
N GLN A 148 11.45 16.56 6.29
CA GLN A 148 10.46 16.37 5.24
C GLN A 148 9.26 17.28 5.50
N GLY A 149 8.72 17.89 4.45
CA GLY A 149 7.47 18.64 4.54
C GLY A 149 6.26 17.69 4.64
N TRP A 150 5.07 18.22 4.39
CA TRP A 150 3.85 17.44 4.20
C TRP A 150 3.54 17.33 2.69
N PRO A 151 4.20 16.43 1.95
CA PRO A 151 4.01 16.32 0.51
C PRO A 151 2.63 15.77 0.16
N ALA A 152 2.26 15.90 -1.11
CA ALA A 152 1.09 15.21 -1.63
C ALA A 152 1.27 13.69 -1.52
N THR A 153 0.22 12.99 -1.11
CA THR A 153 0.17 11.54 -1.05
C THR A 153 -0.22 10.92 -2.39
N ILE A 154 0.19 9.67 -2.63
CA ILE A 154 -0.21 8.90 -3.80
C ILE A 154 -1.67 8.44 -3.64
N ARG A 155 -2.49 8.59 -4.70
CA ARG A 155 -3.84 8.02 -4.77
C ARG A 155 -3.96 7.07 -5.95
N PRO A 156 -4.78 5.99 -5.84
CA PRO A 156 -5.12 5.16 -6.99
C PRO A 156 -5.69 6.02 -8.11
N ARG A 157 -5.16 5.84 -9.33
CA ARG A 157 -5.53 6.68 -10.48
C ARG A 157 -6.56 5.95 -11.33
N LEU A 158 -7.62 6.65 -11.72
CA LEU A 158 -8.50 6.20 -12.79
C LEU A 158 -7.71 6.24 -14.11
N ALA A 159 -7.54 5.10 -14.78
CA ALA A 159 -6.99 5.09 -16.12
C ALA A 159 -7.84 6.00 -17.03
N ALA A 160 -7.19 6.92 -17.74
CA ALA A 160 -7.89 7.71 -18.75
C ALA A 160 -8.48 6.75 -19.80
N PRO A 161 -9.70 6.99 -20.31
CA PRO A 161 -10.24 6.19 -21.39
C PRO A 161 -9.23 6.19 -22.54
N ALA A 162 -8.92 5.01 -23.08
CA ALA A 162 -8.04 4.91 -24.24
C ALA A 162 -8.59 5.80 -25.36
N PRO A 163 -7.74 6.58 -26.06
CA PRO A 163 -8.21 7.36 -27.19
C PRO A 163 -8.91 6.42 -28.17
N ALA A 164 -10.12 6.78 -28.60
CA ALA A 164 -10.85 6.02 -29.59
C ALA A 164 -9.92 5.80 -30.79
N ALA A 165 -9.72 4.54 -31.19
CA ALA A 165 -8.91 4.22 -32.35
C ALA A 165 -9.49 5.00 -33.55
N GLY A 166 -8.77 6.02 -33.99
CA GLY A 166 -9.14 6.77 -35.17
C GLY A 166 -9.15 5.79 -36.34
N ASN A 167 -10.31 5.60 -36.96
CA ASN A 167 -10.41 4.90 -38.23
C ASN A 167 -9.55 5.66 -39.24
N SER A 168 -8.32 5.23 -39.46
CA SER A 168 -7.57 5.56 -40.67
C SER A 168 -8.19 4.78 -41.83
N ALA A 169 -9.36 5.25 -42.29
CA ALA A 169 -9.88 4.84 -43.57
C ALA A 169 -8.94 5.41 -44.63
N THR A 170 -8.25 4.49 -45.30
CA THR A 170 -7.37 4.69 -46.43
C THR A 170 -8.01 5.63 -47.45
N ALA A 171 -7.40 6.80 -47.66
CA ALA A 171 -7.60 7.58 -48.86
C ALA A 171 -7.00 6.81 -50.04
N SER A 172 -7.82 6.00 -50.71
CA SER A 172 -7.50 5.50 -52.05
C SER A 172 -7.98 6.54 -53.06
N SER A 173 -7.08 7.41 -53.45
CA SER A 173 -7.21 8.28 -54.63
C SER A 173 -6.96 7.49 -55.91
N ALA A 174 -7.90 7.48 -56.84
CA ALA A 174 -7.63 7.50 -58.29
C ALA A 174 -8.95 7.73 -59.08
N PRO A 175 -8.88 8.39 -60.24
CA PRO A 175 -10.02 8.97 -60.97
C PRO A 175 -10.87 7.97 -61.75
#